data_AF-A0A845GZ11-F1
#
_entry.id   AF-A0A845GZ11-F1
#
_cell.length_a   1.000
_cell.length_b   1.000
_cell.length_c   1.000
_cell.angle_alpha   90.00
_cell.angle_beta   90.00
_cell.angle_gamma   90.00
#
_symmetry.space_group_name_H-M   'P 1'
#
loop_
_entity.id
_entity.type
_entity.pdbx_description
1 polymer ?
#
loop_
_entity_poly.entity_id
_entity_poly.type
_entity_poly.pdbx_seq_one_letter_code
_entity_poly.pdbx_strand_id
1 'polypeptide(L)'
;MSKMLEAIVSALSLPSRECVTIAGVGDLPSCYAVTELAAASLGAAALAVRQLIAAQGGKPTQVTVDRRLASMWFGWSLQPVGWDRPPLWDPVAGDYRTADGWIRLHTNALHHRDAALAVLGAPVEREAVARAVAGWRGAELEAAVVAQGGCAA
;
A
#
# COMPACT_ATOMS: atom_id res chain seq x y z
N MET A 1 10.31 21.02 -8.21
CA MET A 1 8.85 21.27 -8.39
C MET A 1 8.24 19.96 -8.89
N SER A 2 7.25 19.37 -8.21
CA SER A 2 6.78 18.01 -8.50
C SER A 2 5.82 17.97 -9.69
N LYS A 3 6.22 17.28 -10.77
CA LYS A 3 5.35 17.01 -11.93
C LYS A 3 4.13 16.16 -11.55
N MET A 4 4.27 15.35 -10.50
CA MET A 4 3.20 14.47 -10.02
C MET A 4 2.03 15.25 -9.42
N LEU A 5 2.30 16.31 -8.63
CA LEU A 5 1.22 17.16 -8.09
C LEU A 5 0.44 17.85 -9.21
N GLU A 6 1.12 18.34 -10.25
CA GLU A 6 0.46 18.92 -11.43
C GLU A 6 -0.47 17.91 -12.11
N ALA A 7 0.01 16.69 -12.32
CA ALA A 7 -0.78 15.62 -12.92
C ALA A 7 -2.03 15.29 -12.08
N ILE A 8 -1.90 15.16 -10.75
CA ILE A 8 -3.03 14.87 -9.86
C ILE A 8 -4.04 16.03 -9.85
N VAL A 9 -3.56 17.27 -9.72
CA VAL A 9 -4.42 18.47 -9.72
C VAL A 9 -5.21 18.57 -11.03
N SER A 10 -4.55 18.34 -12.16
CA SER A 10 -5.21 18.33 -13.47
C SER A 10 -6.24 17.20 -13.58
N ALA A 11 -5.88 15.97 -13.20
CA ALA A 11 -6.77 14.82 -13.30
C ALA A 11 -8.02 14.94 -12.41
N LEU A 12 -7.89 15.58 -11.24
CA LEU A 12 -8.97 15.78 -10.28
C LEU A 12 -9.70 17.12 -10.43
N SER A 13 -9.35 17.94 -11.43
CA SER A 13 -9.91 19.29 -11.62
C SER A 13 -9.82 20.18 -10.36
N LEU A 14 -8.72 20.06 -9.62
CA LEU A 14 -8.46 20.86 -8.42
C LEU A 14 -7.95 22.26 -8.80
N PRO A 15 -7.99 23.24 -7.87
CA PRO A 15 -7.41 24.57 -8.10
C PRO A 15 -5.91 24.47 -8.37
N SER A 16 -5.37 25.56 -8.94
CA SER A 16 -3.93 25.66 -9.20
C SER A 16 -3.11 25.24 -7.97
N ARG A 17 -2.07 24.44 -8.25
CA ARG A 17 -1.09 23.99 -7.25
C ARG A 17 -0.25 25.12 -6.65
N GLU A 18 -0.39 26.35 -7.15
CA GLU A 18 0.34 27.53 -6.66
C GLU A 18 0.13 27.77 -5.15
N CYS A 19 -1.01 27.33 -4.61
CA CYS A 19 -1.29 27.41 -3.18
C CYS A 19 -0.58 26.33 -2.35
N VAL A 20 0.19 25.42 -2.96
CA VAL A 20 0.89 24.32 -2.28
C VAL A 20 2.40 24.54 -2.31
N THR A 21 3.00 24.50 -1.13
CA THR A 21 4.45 24.46 -0.95
C THR A 21 4.85 23.12 -0.36
N ILE A 22 5.76 22.40 -1.03
CA ILE A 22 6.40 21.22 -0.46
C ILE A 22 7.69 21.67 0.22
N ALA A 23 7.78 21.46 1.53
CA ALA A 23 8.92 21.85 2.37
C ALA A 23 9.63 20.63 2.96
N GLY A 24 10.78 20.85 3.60
CA GLY A 24 11.54 19.78 4.25
C GLY A 24 12.41 18.94 3.29
N VAL A 25 13.20 18.04 3.87
CA VAL A 25 14.16 17.17 3.16
C VAL A 25 14.07 15.73 3.65
N GLY A 26 14.42 14.78 2.78
CA GLY A 26 14.43 13.36 3.08
C GLY A 26 13.38 12.58 2.30
N ASP A 27 13.67 11.29 2.08
CA ASP A 27 12.93 10.39 1.21
C ASP A 27 12.88 8.98 1.80
N LEU A 28 11.85 8.21 1.44
CA LEU A 28 11.81 6.79 1.70
C LEU A 28 12.72 6.09 0.68
N PRO A 29 13.64 5.20 1.11
CA PRO A 29 14.46 4.44 0.19
C PRO A 29 13.57 3.50 -0.63
N SER A 30 13.34 3.86 -1.90
CA SER A 30 12.49 3.11 -2.81
C SER A 30 13.02 3.24 -4.24
N CYS A 31 12.82 2.20 -5.04
CA CYS A 31 13.05 2.24 -6.48
C CYS A 31 11.97 3.04 -7.24
N TYR A 32 10.87 3.37 -6.57
CA TYR A 32 9.80 4.21 -7.10
C TYR A 32 9.77 5.57 -6.41
N ALA A 33 9.12 6.55 -7.03
CA ALA A 33 8.97 7.91 -6.50
C ALA A 33 7.93 7.99 -5.36
N VAL A 34 8.02 7.10 -4.36
CA VAL A 34 7.03 6.96 -3.27
C VAL A 34 6.88 8.25 -2.47
N THR A 35 7.98 8.92 -2.12
CA THR A 35 7.92 10.18 -1.39
C THR A 35 7.30 11.30 -2.22
N GLU A 36 7.54 11.32 -3.54
CA GLU A 36 6.89 12.29 -4.42
C GLU A 36 5.38 12.02 -4.50
N LEU A 37 4.98 10.76 -4.64
CA LEU A 37 3.58 10.35 -4.63
C LEU A 37 2.88 10.73 -3.33
N ALA A 38 3.51 10.46 -2.17
CA ALA A 38 2.97 10.79 -0.87
C ALA A 38 2.76 12.31 -0.71
N ALA A 39 3.79 13.11 -1.01
CA ALA A 39 3.72 14.56 -0.90
C ALA A 39 2.70 15.18 -1.88
N ALA A 40 2.65 14.70 -3.12
CA ALA A 40 1.69 15.16 -4.12
C ALA A 40 0.25 14.81 -3.75
N SER A 41 0.01 13.59 -3.26
CA SER A 41 -1.33 13.14 -2.84
C SER A 41 -1.85 13.96 -1.66
N LEU A 42 -1.01 14.20 -0.65
CA LEU A 42 -1.36 15.07 0.49
C LEU A 42 -1.58 16.52 0.06
N GLY A 43 -0.75 17.04 -0.86
CA GLY A 43 -0.93 18.37 -1.43
C GLY A 43 -2.28 18.53 -2.15
N ALA A 44 -2.67 17.55 -2.95
CA ALA A 44 -3.96 17.52 -3.64
C ALA A 44 -5.14 17.43 -2.65
N ALA A 45 -5.07 16.55 -1.65
CA ALA A 45 -6.10 16.45 -0.62
C ALA A 45 -6.25 17.78 0.16
N ALA A 46 -5.14 18.42 0.51
CA ALA A 46 -5.16 19.71 1.19
C ALA A 46 -5.73 20.85 0.31
N LEU A 47 -5.52 20.80 -1.01
CA LEU A 47 -6.17 21.73 -1.95
C LEU A 47 -7.69 21.54 -1.97
N ALA A 48 -8.18 20.30 -1.97
CA ALA A 48 -9.62 20.03 -1.88
C ALA A 48 -10.22 20.55 -0.56
N VAL A 49 -9.53 20.32 0.57
CA VAL A 49 -9.92 20.89 1.88
C VAL A 49 -9.92 22.42 1.84
N ARG A 50 -8.93 23.04 1.22
CA ARG A 50 -8.86 24.49 1.03
C ARG A 50 -10.07 25.02 0.24
N GLN A 51 -10.50 24.34 -0.82
CA GLN A 51 -11.72 24.70 -1.55
C GLN A 51 -12.96 24.60 -0.66
N LEU A 52 -13.07 23.53 0.13
CA LEU A 52 -14.19 23.33 1.04
C LEU A 52 -14.28 24.47 2.08
N ILE A 53 -13.14 24.87 2.67
CA ILE A 53 -13.07 26.01 3.60
C ILE A 53 -13.58 27.29 2.93
N ALA A 54 -13.15 27.57 1.71
CA ALA A 54 -13.60 28.75 0.96
C ALA A 54 -15.10 28.71 0.66
N ALA A 55 -15.63 27.54 0.26
CA ALA A 55 -17.05 27.34 -0.02
C ALA A 55 -17.93 27.52 1.22
N GLN A 56 -17.39 27.25 2.42
CA GLN A 56 -18.06 27.46 3.70
C GLN A 56 -17.91 28.89 4.26
N GLY A 57 -17.35 29.83 3.47
CA GLY A 57 -17.16 31.22 3.87
C GLY A 57 -15.90 31.47 4.73
N GLY A 58 -15.06 30.46 4.90
CA GLY A 58 -13.75 30.60 5.55
C GLY A 58 -12.73 31.27 4.63
N LYS A 59 -11.68 31.85 5.22
CA LYS A 59 -10.54 32.40 4.47
C LYS A 59 -9.53 31.28 4.18
N PRO A 60 -9.37 30.84 2.92
CA PRO A 60 -8.46 29.75 2.62
C PRO A 60 -6.99 30.23 2.75
N THR A 61 -6.12 29.44 3.38
CA THR A 61 -4.68 29.74 3.58
C THR A 61 -3.74 28.88 2.74
N GLN A 62 -2.47 29.28 2.63
CA GLN A 62 -1.45 28.52 1.92
C GLN A 62 -1.29 27.12 2.52
N VAL A 63 -1.15 26.12 1.66
CA VAL A 63 -0.92 24.73 2.03
C VAL A 63 0.59 24.49 2.08
N THR A 64 1.07 23.97 3.20
CA THR A 64 2.45 23.50 3.32
C THR A 64 2.43 22.01 3.62
N VAL A 65 3.07 21.21 2.78
CA VAL A 65 3.28 19.77 3.00
C VAL A 65 4.74 19.55 3.32
N ASP A 66 5.03 19.01 4.50
CA ASP A 66 6.37 18.55 4.82
C ASP A 66 6.64 17.21 4.12
N ARG A 67 7.68 17.18 3.28
CA ARG A 67 8.07 16.03 2.46
C ARG A 67 8.40 14.80 3.30
N ARG A 68 9.14 14.98 4.39
CA ARG A 68 9.59 13.88 5.23
C ARG A 68 8.41 13.31 6.02
N LEU A 69 7.58 14.16 6.59
CA LEU A 69 6.37 13.73 7.29
C LEU A 69 5.40 13.02 6.34
N ALA A 70 5.18 13.56 5.14
CA ALA A 70 4.40 12.92 4.09
C ALA A 70 4.95 11.52 3.76
N SER A 71 6.27 11.40 3.63
CA SER A 71 6.92 10.12 3.35
C SER A 71 6.73 9.08 4.46
N MET A 72 6.75 9.51 5.73
CA MET A 72 6.65 8.59 6.86
C MET A 72 5.26 7.96 7.00
N TRP A 73 4.20 8.64 6.54
CA TRP A 73 2.85 8.08 6.46
C TRP A 73 2.76 6.82 5.59
N PHE A 74 3.66 6.68 4.60
CA PHE A 74 3.73 5.50 3.72
C PHE A 74 4.64 4.39 4.28
N GLY A 75 5.29 4.64 5.42
CA GLY A 75 6.03 3.62 6.17
C GLY A 75 5.14 2.95 7.22
N TRP A 76 4.82 3.68 8.28
CA TRP A 76 3.99 3.21 9.38
C TRP A 76 3.21 4.37 10.00
N SER A 77 1.94 4.15 10.33
CA SER A 77 1.07 5.15 10.95
C SER A 77 0.91 4.98 12.47
N LEU A 78 1.48 3.92 13.05
CA LEU A 78 1.30 3.55 14.46
C LEU A 78 2.65 3.30 15.14
N GLN A 79 2.85 3.97 16.27
CA GLN A 79 3.94 3.69 17.20
C GLN A 79 3.37 3.04 18.46
N PRO A 80 3.76 1.80 18.79
CA PRO A 80 3.30 1.12 19.99
C PRO A 80 3.79 1.83 21.26
N VAL A 81 2.96 1.80 22.31
CA VAL A 81 3.31 2.28 23.66
C VAL A 81 2.93 1.19 24.66
N GLY A 82 3.93 0.49 25.20
CA GLY A 82 3.71 -0.58 26.19
C GLY A 82 3.27 -1.93 25.60
N TRP A 83 3.37 -2.12 24.28
CA TRP A 83 3.09 -3.39 23.60
C TRP A 83 3.98 -3.56 22.37
N ASP A 84 4.14 -4.81 21.91
CA ASP A 84 4.87 -5.14 20.69
C ASP A 84 3.91 -5.33 19.51
N ARG A 85 4.32 -4.84 18.33
CA ARG A 85 3.52 -5.09 17.12
C ARG A 85 3.51 -6.58 16.80
N PRO A 86 2.35 -7.14 16.40
CA PRO A 86 2.34 -8.48 15.86
C PRO A 86 3.23 -8.53 14.60
N PRO A 87 3.76 -9.71 14.25
CA PRO A 87 4.45 -9.90 12.99
C PRO A 87 3.62 -9.38 11.81
N LEU A 88 4.28 -8.72 10.85
CA LEU A 88 3.61 -8.19 9.66
C LEU A 88 3.00 -9.30 8.79
N TRP A 89 3.59 -10.50 8.86
CA TRP A 89 3.21 -11.66 8.07
C TRP A 89 2.94 -12.85 8.99
N ASP A 90 1.89 -13.60 8.70
CA ASP A 90 1.69 -14.92 9.30
C ASP A 90 2.75 -15.92 8.77
N PRO A 91 2.87 -17.12 9.37
CA PRO A 91 3.95 -18.06 9.04
C PRO A 91 4.04 -18.46 7.56
N VAL A 92 2.93 -18.42 6.83
CA VAL A 92 2.87 -18.84 5.42
C VAL A 92 2.56 -17.69 4.45
N ALA A 93 2.48 -16.45 4.91
CA ALA A 93 2.38 -15.30 4.00
C ALA A 93 3.71 -15.07 3.25
N GLY A 94 3.59 -14.62 2.00
CA GLY A 94 4.71 -14.14 1.21
C GLY A 94 4.77 -14.73 -0.20
N ASP A 95 5.91 -14.53 -0.84
CA ASP A 95 6.17 -14.91 -2.22
C ASP A 95 6.76 -16.33 -2.30
N TYR A 96 6.19 -17.14 -3.19
CA TYR A 96 6.57 -18.53 -3.44
C TYR A 96 6.80 -18.77 -4.92
N ARG A 97 7.76 -19.62 -5.24
CA ARG A 97 8.07 -20.01 -6.61
C ARG A 97 7.07 -21.06 -7.09
N THR A 98 6.40 -20.78 -8.20
CA THR A 98 5.52 -21.73 -8.90
C THR A 98 6.30 -22.45 -10.00
N ALA A 99 5.65 -23.35 -10.73
CA ALA A 99 6.25 -24.05 -11.87
C ALA A 99 6.67 -23.11 -13.01
N ASP A 100 5.98 -21.97 -13.17
CA ASP A 100 6.15 -21.03 -14.27
C ASP A 100 6.40 -19.57 -13.86
N GLY A 101 6.57 -19.30 -12.56
CA GLY A 101 6.76 -17.94 -12.06
C GLY A 101 6.78 -17.85 -10.54
N TRP A 102 6.07 -16.85 -10.03
CA TRP A 102 5.92 -16.58 -8.60
C TRP A 102 4.47 -16.27 -8.30
N ILE A 103 4.06 -16.58 -7.07
CA ILE A 103 2.76 -16.20 -6.51
C ILE A 103 2.96 -15.71 -5.08
N ARG A 104 2.20 -14.70 -4.68
CA ARG A 104 2.06 -14.22 -3.32
C ARG A 104 0.82 -14.82 -2.69
N LEU A 105 0.99 -15.49 -1.55
CA LEU A 105 -0.13 -15.93 -0.72
C LEU A 105 -0.45 -14.85 0.33
N HIS A 106 -1.70 -14.39 0.37
CA HIS A 106 -2.17 -13.37 1.31
C HIS A 106 -2.93 -14.01 2.49
N THR A 107 -2.17 -14.51 3.47
CA THR A 107 -2.69 -15.38 4.54
C THR A 107 -2.80 -14.71 5.92
N ASN A 108 -2.58 -13.39 6.01
CA ASN A 108 -2.69 -12.64 7.27
C ASN A 108 -4.10 -12.67 7.88
N ALA A 109 -5.14 -12.89 7.06
CA ALA A 109 -6.49 -13.17 7.53
C ALA A 109 -6.68 -14.68 7.68
N LEU A 110 -7.11 -15.14 8.87
CA LEU A 110 -7.22 -16.58 9.18
C LEU A 110 -8.00 -17.36 8.12
N HIS A 111 -9.14 -16.81 7.64
CA HIS A 111 -9.95 -17.48 6.61
C HIS A 111 -9.24 -17.58 5.25
N HIS A 112 -8.41 -16.60 4.87
CA HIS A 112 -7.61 -16.69 3.64
C HIS A 112 -6.48 -17.71 3.77
N ARG A 113 -5.84 -17.79 4.95
CA ARG A 113 -4.85 -18.84 5.24
C ARG A 113 -5.47 -20.21 5.12
N ASP A 114 -6.61 -20.43 5.77
CA ASP A 114 -7.25 -21.73 5.81
C ASP A 114 -7.73 -22.14 4.39
N ALA A 115 -8.23 -21.19 3.60
CA ALA A 115 -8.55 -21.42 2.18
C ALA A 115 -7.32 -21.81 1.34
N ALA A 116 -6.20 -21.08 1.48
CA ALA A 116 -4.97 -21.38 0.75
C ALA A 116 -4.40 -22.76 1.13
N LEU A 117 -4.40 -23.11 2.41
CA LEU A 117 -3.92 -24.41 2.90
C LEU A 117 -4.85 -25.56 2.50
N ALA A 118 -6.16 -25.32 2.41
CA ALA A 118 -7.11 -26.31 1.89
C ALA A 118 -6.85 -26.64 0.41
N VAL A 119 -6.55 -25.63 -0.42
CA VAL A 119 -6.18 -25.83 -1.84
C VAL A 119 -4.84 -26.55 -1.97
N LEU A 120 -3.85 -26.16 -1.15
CA LEU A 120 -2.50 -26.72 -1.24
C LEU A 120 -2.36 -28.08 -0.56
N GLY A 121 -3.29 -28.46 0.33
CA GLY A 121 -3.18 -29.67 1.15
C GLY A 121 -1.95 -29.65 2.07
N ALA A 122 -1.49 -28.46 2.48
CA ALA A 122 -0.25 -28.26 3.22
C ALA A 122 -0.51 -27.87 4.69
N PRO A 123 0.38 -28.24 5.63
CA PRO A 123 0.36 -27.69 6.98
C PRO A 123 0.75 -26.21 6.99
N VAL A 124 0.53 -25.53 8.13
CA VAL A 124 0.96 -24.14 8.38
C VAL A 124 2.49 -24.08 8.56
N GLU A 125 3.23 -24.44 7.52
CA GLU A 125 4.69 -24.50 7.49
C GLU A 125 5.18 -23.98 6.13
N ARG A 126 6.02 -22.93 6.17
CA ARG A 126 6.50 -22.24 4.97
C ARG A 126 7.13 -23.18 3.95
N GLU A 127 7.94 -24.14 4.39
CA GLU A 127 8.62 -25.09 3.51
C GLU A 127 7.65 -26.09 2.88
N ALA A 128 6.63 -26.52 3.61
CA ALA A 128 5.60 -27.42 3.07
C ALA A 128 4.72 -26.70 2.04
N VAL A 129 4.34 -25.46 2.33
CA VAL A 129 3.65 -24.58 1.39
C VAL A 129 4.49 -24.36 0.13
N ALA A 130 5.79 -24.05 0.28
CA ALA A 130 6.68 -23.85 -0.86
C ALA A 130 6.77 -25.08 -1.77
N ARG A 131 6.87 -26.29 -1.18
CA ARG A 131 6.86 -27.55 -1.95
C ARG A 131 5.55 -27.77 -2.70
N ALA A 132 4.42 -27.48 -2.06
CA ALA A 132 3.11 -27.61 -2.70
C ALA A 132 2.97 -26.61 -3.86
N VAL A 133 3.28 -25.33 -3.62
CA VAL A 133 3.20 -24.24 -4.62
C VAL A 133 4.08 -24.50 -5.85
N ALA A 134 5.26 -25.10 -5.66
CA ALA A 134 6.19 -25.38 -6.77
C ALA A 134 5.62 -26.31 -7.85
N GLY A 135 4.59 -27.11 -7.53
CA GLY A 135 3.90 -27.98 -8.49
C GLY A 135 2.80 -27.29 -9.30
N TRP A 136 2.40 -26.07 -8.92
CA TRP A 136 1.32 -25.34 -9.57
C TRP A 136 1.81 -24.36 -10.62
N ARG A 137 0.97 -24.07 -11.60
CA ARG A 137 1.09 -22.85 -12.42
C ARG A 137 0.47 -21.69 -11.65
N GLY A 138 1.08 -20.50 -11.70
CA GLY A 138 0.71 -19.39 -10.82
C GLY A 138 -0.76 -18.97 -10.94
N ALA A 139 -1.23 -18.74 -12.17
CA ALA A 139 -2.61 -18.35 -12.43
C ALA A 139 -3.64 -19.43 -12.04
N GLU A 140 -3.27 -20.71 -12.15
CA GLU A 140 -4.16 -21.82 -11.77
C GLU A 140 -4.31 -21.90 -10.24
N LEU A 141 -3.21 -21.71 -9.52
CA LEU A 141 -3.24 -21.67 -8.06
C LEU A 141 -3.98 -20.43 -7.54
N GLU A 142 -3.75 -19.25 -8.14
CA GLU A 142 -4.48 -18.03 -7.83
C GLU A 142 -5.99 -18.27 -7.95
N ALA A 143 -6.44 -18.79 -9.11
CA ALA A 143 -7.84 -19.06 -9.36
C ALA A 143 -8.42 -20.08 -8.36
N ALA A 144 -7.68 -21.14 -8.02
CA ALA A 144 -8.13 -22.13 -7.04
C ALA A 144 -8.26 -21.55 -5.63
N VAL A 145 -7.28 -20.74 -5.19
CA VAL A 145 -7.32 -20.07 -3.88
C VAL A 145 -8.49 -19.07 -3.81
N VAL A 146 -8.70 -18.26 -4.85
CA VAL A 146 -9.81 -17.31 -4.92
C VAL A 146 -11.16 -18.03 -4.93
N ALA A 147 -11.28 -19.14 -5.67
CA ALA A 147 -12.50 -19.95 -5.69
C ALA A 147 -12.85 -20.53 -4.31
N GLN A 148 -11.84 -20.78 -3.47
CA GLN A 148 -12.00 -21.22 -2.08
C GLN A 148 -12.24 -20.05 -1.09
N GLY A 149 -12.36 -18.80 -1.56
CA GLY A 149 -12.53 -17.61 -0.72
C GLY A 149 -11.22 -17.10 -0.10
N GLY A 150 -10.08 -17.55 -0.60
CA GLY A 150 -8.75 -17.05 -0.26
C GLY A 150 -8.32 -15.84 -1.08
N CYS A 151 -7.09 -15.38 -0.85
CA CYS A 151 -6.48 -14.28 -1.58
C CYS A 151 -5.03 -14.65 -1.94
N ALA A 152 -4.71 -14.57 -3.23
CA ALA A 152 -3.39 -14.78 -3.80
C ALA A 152 -3.26 -13.95 -5.09
N ALA A 153 -2.03 -13.65 -5.53
CA ALA A 153 -1.75 -12.91 -6.76
C ALA A 153 -0.30 -13.12 -7.24
#